data_AF-A0A9N9B6D7-F1
#
_entry.id   AF-A0A9N9B6D7-F1
#
_cell.length_a   1.000
_cell.length_b   1.000
_cell.length_c   1.000
_cell.angle_alpha   90.00
_cell.angle_beta   90.00
_cell.angle_gamma   90.00
#
_symmetry.space_group_name_H-M   'P 1'
#
loop_
_entity.id
_entity.type
_entity.pdbx_description
1 polymer ?
#
loop_
_entity_poly.entity_id
_entity_poly.type
_entity_poly.pdbx_seq_one_letter_code
_entity_poly.pdbx_strand_id
1 'polypeptide(L)'
;MARSFVRNHRSYETTYFESPANTILAYHHQPLKVRSLCENTVTSYQNFFRKLLSLKMGDQLECALDLMRRLPPQNTEENLSQLISLIPSLHEDLVNAVDQPLKVATCPITKKEYLQSTFNRDGDSFRSPWSNEYDPPMNDGMVPSQKTRKLEVAANDAFNTYREMYYEGGHSAVYFWDDPNQDGFSGFSGAVLFKKVGDGIRKMKGAWDSIHVFKANERGRNAHYKLTSTVMLYTITSKPELGNMNLSGSMTRQFEADYPFDEPNAHIANIGRMVEDIELKMRNLLQEVYFGKTKDIVNDLRSINSLAESQKQANIHKELVGQLLERKS
;
A
#
# COMPACT_ATOMS: atom_id res chain seq x y z
N MET A 1 11.02 38.03 -48.28
CA MET A 1 11.01 36.66 -47.73
C MET A 1 10.15 36.62 -46.48
N ALA A 2 8.84 36.59 -46.69
CA ALA A 2 7.84 36.57 -45.62
C ALA A 2 7.04 35.27 -45.71
N ARG A 3 6.63 34.79 -44.52
CA ARG A 3 5.51 33.89 -44.20
C ARG A 3 5.83 32.44 -43.81
N SER A 4 5.08 32.07 -42.76
CA SER A 4 4.59 30.77 -42.30
C SER A 4 5.55 29.85 -41.57
N PHE A 5 5.42 29.79 -40.24
CA PHE A 5 5.12 28.55 -39.53
C PHE A 5 4.32 28.87 -38.25
N VAL A 6 3.02 29.09 -38.43
CA VAL A 6 1.99 28.92 -37.39
C VAL A 6 1.20 27.68 -37.81
N ARG A 7 1.22 26.63 -36.96
CA ARG A 7 0.40 25.39 -36.91
C ARG A 7 1.30 24.34 -36.22
N ASN A 8 1.02 23.77 -35.05
CA ASN A 8 -0.24 23.43 -34.40
C ASN A 8 -0.08 23.53 -32.86
N HIS A 9 -0.94 24.31 -32.20
CA HIS A 9 -1.32 24.01 -30.82
C HIS A 9 -2.12 22.71 -30.85
N ARG A 10 -1.57 21.61 -30.32
CA ARG A 10 -2.39 20.48 -29.89
C ARG A 10 -2.79 20.75 -28.46
N SER A 11 -4.07 21.02 -28.27
CA SER A 11 -4.78 20.95 -27.01
C SER A 11 -4.40 19.68 -26.27
N TYR A 12 -3.87 19.82 -25.05
CA TYR A 12 -3.82 18.74 -24.08
C TYR A 12 -5.27 18.47 -23.66
N GLU A 13 -5.88 17.44 -24.22
CA GLU A 13 -7.08 16.87 -23.61
C GLU A 13 -6.62 16.16 -22.33
N THR A 14 -6.97 16.77 -21.20
CA THR A 14 -6.89 16.18 -19.87
C THR A 14 -7.90 15.04 -19.82
N THR A 15 -7.53 13.85 -20.29
CA THR A 15 -8.33 12.65 -20.04
C THR A 15 -8.18 12.29 -18.57
N TYR A 16 -9.16 12.72 -17.77
CA TYR A 16 -9.38 12.23 -16.42
C TYR A 16 -9.41 10.70 -16.44
N PHE A 17 -8.57 10.07 -15.63
CA PHE A 17 -8.59 8.63 -15.44
C PHE A 17 -9.77 8.28 -14.52
N GLU A 18 -10.88 7.80 -15.11
CA GLU A 18 -11.90 7.09 -14.35
C GLU A 18 -11.44 5.64 -14.07
N SER A 19 -11.70 5.18 -12.85
CA SER A 19 -11.50 3.79 -12.44
C SER A 19 -12.26 2.84 -13.38
N PRO A 20 -11.71 1.65 -13.73
CA PRO A 20 -12.41 0.66 -14.56
C PRO A 20 -13.67 0.05 -13.92
N ALA A 21 -14.07 0.50 -12.71
CA ALA A 21 -15.25 0.03 -11.99
C ALA A 21 -16.58 0.16 -12.77
N ASN A 22 -16.62 0.90 -13.88
CA ASN A 22 -17.83 1.11 -14.68
C ASN A 22 -18.01 0.19 -15.90
N THR A 23 -17.13 -0.79 -16.13
CA THR A 23 -17.41 -1.79 -17.19
C THR A 23 -18.24 -2.92 -16.61
N ILE A 24 -19.57 -2.75 -16.62
CA ILE A 24 -20.53 -3.82 -16.30
C ILE A 24 -20.29 -4.97 -17.29
N LEU A 25 -19.63 -6.04 -16.82
CA LEU A 25 -19.72 -7.34 -17.47
C LEU A 25 -21.18 -7.78 -17.33
N ALA A 26 -21.95 -7.64 -18.41
CA ALA A 26 -23.31 -8.16 -18.49
C ALA A 26 -23.27 -9.69 -18.38
N TYR A 27 -23.35 -10.21 -17.16
CA TYR A 27 -23.59 -11.62 -16.93
C TYR A 27 -25.02 -11.93 -17.36
N HIS A 28 -25.17 -12.71 -18.43
CA HIS A 28 -26.45 -13.35 -18.74
C HIS A 28 -26.83 -14.24 -17.55
N HIS A 29 -27.80 -13.80 -16.76
CA HIS A 29 -28.45 -14.61 -15.73
C HIS A 29 -29.17 -15.79 -16.41
N GLN A 30 -28.50 -16.92 -16.54
CA GLN A 30 -29.22 -18.19 -16.54
C GLN A 30 -29.62 -18.47 -15.09
N PRO A 31 -30.91 -18.61 -14.77
CA PRO A 31 -31.33 -18.98 -13.43
C PRO A 31 -30.80 -20.38 -13.13
N LEU A 32 -29.83 -20.46 -12.23
CA LEU A 32 -29.37 -21.71 -11.65
C LEU A 32 -30.57 -22.39 -10.99
N LYS A 33 -31.06 -23.48 -11.58
CA LYS A 33 -31.97 -24.40 -10.89
C LYS A 33 -31.19 -25.06 -9.76
N VAL A 34 -31.25 -24.45 -8.57
CA VAL A 34 -30.76 -25.05 -7.33
C VAL A 34 -31.61 -26.29 -7.07
N ARG A 35 -31.04 -27.47 -7.30
CA ARG A 35 -31.63 -28.72 -6.82
C ARG A 35 -31.62 -28.67 -5.30
N SER A 36 -32.82 -28.68 -4.72
CA SER A 36 -33.04 -28.89 -3.29
C SER A 36 -32.36 -30.19 -2.86
N LEU A 37 -31.19 -30.06 -2.26
CA LEU A 37 -30.54 -31.11 -1.50
C LEU A 37 -30.10 -30.49 -0.17
N CYS A 38 -30.74 -30.99 0.89
CA CYS A 38 -30.47 -30.79 2.32
C CYS A 38 -31.02 -29.49 2.94
N GLU A 39 -32.18 -29.60 3.60
CA GLU A 39 -32.84 -28.56 4.42
C GLU A 39 -32.10 -28.18 5.72
N ASN A 40 -30.88 -28.69 5.96
CA ASN A 40 -30.16 -28.51 7.24
C ASN A 40 -28.92 -27.62 7.20
N THR A 41 -28.57 -26.99 6.07
CA THR A 41 -27.36 -26.15 5.94
C THR A 41 -27.59 -24.63 6.01
N VAL A 42 -28.84 -24.17 5.96
CA VAL A 42 -29.18 -22.73 5.97
C VAL A 42 -28.93 -22.08 7.34
N THR A 43 -28.90 -22.86 8.42
CA THR A 43 -28.69 -22.38 9.79
C THR A 43 -27.24 -21.98 10.10
N SER A 44 -26.23 -22.53 9.41
CA SER A 44 -24.82 -22.26 9.74
C SER A 44 -24.38 -20.82 9.38
N TYR A 45 -24.76 -20.35 8.19
CA TYR A 45 -24.42 -18.99 7.74
C TYR A 45 -25.15 -17.90 8.53
N GLN A 46 -26.45 -18.08 8.80
CA GLN A 46 -27.19 -17.12 9.63
C GLN A 46 -26.68 -17.08 11.08
N ASN A 47 -26.20 -18.21 11.61
CA ASN A 47 -25.58 -18.28 12.92
C ASN A 47 -24.18 -17.65 12.95
N PHE A 48 -23.40 -17.74 11.86
CA PHE A 48 -22.12 -17.04 11.74
C PHE A 48 -22.30 -15.52 11.76
N PHE A 49 -23.23 -14.98 10.95
CA PHE A 49 -23.52 -13.54 10.95
C PHE A 49 -24.13 -13.07 12.28
N ARG A 50 -25.02 -13.85 12.92
CA ARG A 50 -25.50 -13.53 14.28
C ARG A 50 -24.40 -13.55 15.34
N LYS A 51 -23.46 -14.49 15.24
CA LYS A 51 -22.32 -14.59 16.15
C LYS A 51 -21.33 -13.43 15.92
N LEU A 52 -21.05 -13.08 14.66
CA LEU A 52 -20.26 -11.91 14.28
C LEU A 52 -20.90 -10.60 14.81
N LEU A 53 -22.22 -10.50 14.76
CA LEU A 53 -22.98 -9.38 15.35
C LEU A 53 -23.04 -9.42 16.89
N SER A 54 -22.72 -10.54 17.52
CA SER A 54 -22.65 -10.71 18.99
C SER A 54 -21.22 -10.71 19.55
N LEU A 55 -20.23 -10.49 18.70
CA LEU A 55 -18.82 -10.43 19.08
C LEU A 55 -18.51 -9.11 19.80
N LYS A 56 -17.54 -9.12 20.72
CA LYS A 56 -17.06 -7.89 21.34
C LYS A 56 -16.40 -7.02 20.26
N MET A 57 -16.37 -5.70 20.48
CA MET A 57 -15.87 -4.72 19.51
C MET A 57 -14.45 -5.05 18.99
N GLY A 58 -13.57 -5.59 19.85
CA GLY A 58 -12.23 -6.05 19.47
C GLY A 58 -12.25 -7.24 18.50
N ASP A 59 -13.13 -8.21 18.72
CA ASP A 59 -13.23 -9.40 17.85
C ASP A 59 -13.81 -9.04 16.47
N GLN A 60 -14.72 -8.05 16.39
CA GLN A 60 -15.28 -7.57 15.13
C GLN A 60 -14.24 -6.83 14.29
N LEU A 61 -13.42 -5.98 14.91
CA LEU A 61 -12.33 -5.29 14.23
C LEU A 61 -11.30 -6.29 13.69
N GLU A 62 -10.91 -7.28 14.48
CA GLU A 62 -9.99 -8.33 14.03
C GLU A 62 -10.54 -9.13 12.83
N CYS A 63 -11.83 -9.49 12.86
CA CYS A 63 -12.49 -10.16 11.74
C CYS A 63 -12.53 -9.28 10.49
N ALA A 64 -12.82 -7.99 10.66
CA ALA A 64 -12.88 -7.02 9.58
C ALA A 64 -11.49 -6.85 8.91
N LEU A 65 -10.43 -6.76 9.72
CA LEU A 65 -9.05 -6.71 9.23
C LEU A 65 -8.61 -8.03 8.58
N ASP A 66 -9.05 -9.20 9.10
CA ASP A 66 -8.81 -10.49 8.46
C ASP A 66 -9.51 -10.61 7.11
N LEU A 67 -10.74 -10.06 7.00
CA LEU A 67 -11.47 -10.02 5.74
C LEU A 67 -10.74 -9.16 4.70
N MET A 68 -10.26 -7.98 5.07
CA MET A 68 -9.47 -7.11 4.18
C MET A 68 -8.17 -7.76 3.71
N ARG A 69 -7.57 -8.66 4.51
CA ARG A 69 -6.39 -9.45 4.10
C ARG A 69 -6.70 -10.57 3.10
N ARG A 70 -7.97 -10.93 2.90
CA ARG A 70 -8.41 -12.02 2.01
C ARG A 70 -9.13 -11.53 0.76
N LEU A 71 -9.79 -10.39 0.84
CA LEU A 71 -10.47 -9.80 -0.30
C LEU A 71 -9.46 -9.33 -1.36
N PRO A 72 -9.87 -9.28 -2.65
CA PRO A 72 -8.96 -8.88 -3.71
C PRO A 72 -8.45 -7.44 -3.49
N PRO A 73 -7.12 -7.22 -3.43
CA PRO A 73 -6.52 -5.95 -3.03
C PRO A 73 -6.69 -4.82 -4.06
N GLN A 74 -7.07 -5.14 -5.30
CA GLN A 74 -7.43 -4.13 -6.30
C GLN A 74 -8.70 -3.35 -5.95
N ASN A 75 -9.56 -3.91 -5.09
CA ASN A 75 -10.83 -3.32 -4.71
C ASN A 75 -10.79 -2.79 -3.27
N THR A 76 -9.60 -2.52 -2.69
CA THR A 76 -9.47 -2.12 -1.28
C THR A 76 -10.38 -0.96 -0.89
N GLU A 77 -10.49 0.08 -1.72
CA GLU A 77 -11.38 1.23 -1.45
C GLU A 77 -12.86 0.81 -1.38
N GLU A 78 -13.31 0.03 -2.36
CA GLU A 78 -14.69 -0.46 -2.42
C GLU A 78 -14.99 -1.42 -1.26
N ASN A 79 -14.09 -2.37 -1.00
CA ASN A 79 -14.19 -3.33 0.09
C ASN A 79 -14.29 -2.60 1.43
N LEU A 80 -13.45 -1.59 1.67
CA LEU A 80 -13.48 -0.78 2.88
C LEU A 80 -14.79 -0.01 3.01
N SER A 81 -15.26 0.63 1.93
CA SER A 81 -16.54 1.35 1.91
C SER A 81 -17.72 0.43 2.23
N GLN A 82 -17.75 -0.78 1.67
CA GLN A 82 -18.79 -1.76 1.94
C GLN A 82 -18.72 -2.27 3.39
N LEU A 83 -17.50 -2.46 3.92
CA LEU A 83 -17.29 -2.92 5.29
C LEU A 83 -17.72 -1.86 6.32
N ILE A 84 -17.42 -0.58 6.06
CA ILE A 84 -17.90 0.54 6.87
C ILE A 84 -19.43 0.63 6.81
N SER A 85 -20.03 0.42 5.65
CA SER A 85 -21.50 0.39 5.50
C SER A 85 -22.15 -0.75 6.28
N LEU A 86 -21.45 -1.89 6.40
CA LEU A 86 -21.93 -3.06 7.13
C LEU A 86 -21.79 -2.88 8.65
N ILE A 87 -20.69 -2.28 9.12
CA ILE A 87 -20.43 -2.06 10.55
C ILE A 87 -19.98 -0.60 10.78
N PRO A 88 -20.91 0.37 10.79
CA PRO A 88 -20.57 1.79 10.92
C PRO A 88 -19.86 2.14 12.23
N SER A 89 -20.05 1.35 13.29
CA SER A 89 -19.39 1.57 14.59
C SER A 89 -17.87 1.41 14.53
N LEU A 90 -17.33 0.74 13.51
CA LEU A 90 -15.89 0.55 13.32
C LEU A 90 -15.29 1.53 12.30
N HIS A 91 -16.03 2.57 11.87
CA HIS A 91 -15.59 3.47 10.80
C HIS A 91 -14.19 4.06 11.07
N GLU A 92 -14.00 4.72 12.20
CA GLU A 92 -12.73 5.34 12.56
C GLU A 92 -11.60 4.31 12.69
N ASP A 93 -11.86 3.18 13.35
CA ASP A 93 -10.86 2.12 13.53
C ASP A 93 -10.43 1.51 12.19
N LEU A 94 -11.36 1.27 11.27
CA LEU A 94 -11.08 0.69 9.96
C LEU A 94 -10.33 1.66 9.05
N VAL A 95 -10.72 2.94 9.03
CA VAL A 95 -10.03 3.97 8.24
C VAL A 95 -8.59 4.13 8.74
N ASN A 96 -8.37 4.06 10.05
CA ASN A 96 -7.02 4.20 10.63
C ASN A 96 -6.15 2.94 10.49
N ALA A 97 -6.77 1.75 10.44
CA ALA A 97 -6.04 0.47 10.39
C ALA A 97 -5.80 -0.05 8.96
N VAL A 98 -6.60 0.35 7.98
CA VAL A 98 -6.52 -0.16 6.60
C VAL A 98 -5.87 0.86 5.67
N ASP A 99 -4.65 0.53 5.22
CA ASP A 99 -3.95 1.30 4.20
C ASP A 99 -4.73 1.30 2.87
N GLN A 100 -4.90 2.49 2.28
CA GLN A 100 -5.57 2.70 1.00
C GLN A 100 -4.59 3.21 -0.05
N PRO A 101 -4.82 2.92 -1.34
CA PRO A 101 -4.02 3.48 -2.42
C PRO A 101 -3.91 5.00 -2.33
N LEU A 102 -2.69 5.51 -2.45
CA LEU A 102 -2.42 6.94 -2.30
C LEU A 102 -3.01 7.73 -3.46
N LYS A 103 -3.63 8.87 -3.17
CA LYS A 103 -4.22 9.78 -4.17
C LYS A 103 -3.34 11.00 -4.37
N VAL A 104 -3.26 11.50 -5.60
CA VAL A 104 -2.51 12.72 -5.93
C VAL A 104 -3.49 13.89 -5.94
N ALA A 105 -3.14 14.95 -5.23
CA ALA A 105 -3.87 16.21 -5.25
C ALA A 105 -2.93 17.38 -5.53
N THR A 106 -3.47 18.51 -5.97
CA THR A 106 -2.69 19.72 -6.23
C THR A 106 -2.96 20.75 -5.15
N CYS A 107 -1.91 21.29 -4.53
CA CYS A 107 -2.05 22.37 -3.55
C CYS A 107 -2.64 23.62 -4.23
N PRO A 108 -3.77 24.18 -3.75
CA PRO A 108 -4.42 25.32 -4.37
C PRO A 108 -3.53 26.59 -4.36
N ILE A 109 -2.65 26.72 -3.37
CA ILE A 109 -1.77 27.88 -3.19
C ILE A 109 -0.47 27.73 -3.98
N THR A 110 0.28 26.66 -3.72
CA THR A 110 1.64 26.48 -4.27
C THR A 110 1.64 25.85 -5.66
N LYS A 111 0.50 25.29 -6.11
CA LYS A 111 0.35 24.51 -7.35
C LYS A 111 1.23 23.27 -7.44
N LYS A 112 1.87 22.87 -6.34
CA LYS A 112 2.64 21.62 -6.24
C LYS A 112 1.71 20.45 -5.92
N GLU A 113 1.98 19.31 -6.53
CA GLU A 113 1.28 18.06 -6.25
C GLU A 113 1.71 17.46 -4.91
N TYR A 114 0.82 16.76 -4.23
CA TYR A 114 1.07 16.06 -2.97
C TYR A 114 0.23 14.80 -2.86
N LEU A 115 0.57 13.92 -1.92
CA LEU A 115 -0.13 12.67 -1.68
C LEU A 115 -1.14 12.78 -0.55
N GLN A 116 -2.38 12.40 -0.80
CA GLN A 116 -3.45 12.30 0.17
C GLN A 116 -3.47 10.90 0.78
N SER A 117 -3.58 10.87 2.11
CA SER A 117 -3.69 9.66 2.93
C SER A 117 -4.47 9.98 4.20
N THR A 118 -4.68 8.98 5.06
CA THR A 118 -5.29 9.18 6.37
C THR A 118 -4.44 10.07 7.29
N PHE A 119 -3.11 10.10 7.10
CA PHE A 119 -2.17 10.83 7.95
C PHE A 119 -2.16 12.35 7.74
N ASN A 120 -2.79 12.85 6.68
CA ASN A 120 -2.98 14.27 6.44
C ASN A 120 -4.44 14.66 6.23
N ARG A 121 -5.36 13.78 6.63
CA ARG A 121 -6.80 13.99 6.52
C ARG A 121 -7.37 14.48 7.84
N ASP A 122 -8.30 15.42 7.77
CA ASP A 122 -9.17 15.82 8.89
C ASP A 122 -10.57 16.06 8.34
N GLY A 123 -11.55 15.26 8.79
CA GLY A 123 -12.87 15.17 8.16
C GLY A 123 -12.74 14.84 6.67
N ASP A 124 -13.22 15.73 5.80
CA ASP A 124 -13.11 15.59 4.34
C ASP A 124 -12.03 16.46 3.70
N SER A 125 -11.18 17.07 4.52
CA SER A 125 -10.13 17.99 4.08
C SER A 125 -8.75 17.36 4.22
N PHE A 126 -7.82 17.74 3.33
CA PHE A 126 -6.45 17.23 3.34
C PHE A 126 -5.43 18.36 3.45
N ARG A 127 -4.49 18.23 4.39
CA ARG A 127 -3.41 19.21 4.61
C ARG A 127 -2.33 19.04 3.56
N SER A 128 -2.00 20.12 2.86
CA SER A 128 -0.88 20.15 1.93
C SER A 128 0.46 20.28 2.68
N PRO A 129 1.49 19.48 2.35
CA PRO A 129 2.80 19.61 2.97
C PRO A 129 3.53 20.88 2.52
N TRP A 130 3.07 21.54 1.45
CA TRP A 130 3.69 22.73 0.89
C TRP A 130 3.19 24.02 1.53
N SER A 131 1.86 24.23 1.55
CA SER A 131 1.25 25.42 2.16
C SER A 131 0.96 25.27 3.65
N ASN A 132 0.92 24.04 4.17
CA ASN A 132 0.40 23.70 5.50
C ASN A 132 -1.11 23.99 5.68
N GLU A 133 -1.84 24.21 4.59
CA GLU A 133 -3.28 24.49 4.61
C GLU A 133 -4.08 23.27 4.16
N TYR A 134 -5.28 23.15 4.71
CA TYR A 134 -6.26 22.13 4.34
C TYR A 134 -7.04 22.54 3.08
N ASP A 135 -7.37 21.54 2.28
CA ASP A 135 -8.27 21.66 1.13
C ASP A 135 -9.33 20.55 1.17
N PRO A 136 -10.64 20.88 1.25
CA PRO A 136 -11.21 22.22 1.40
C PRO A 136 -10.73 22.99 2.65
N PRO A 137 -10.78 24.34 2.67
CA PRO A 137 -10.34 25.11 3.83
C PRO A 137 -11.14 24.82 5.10
N MET A 138 -10.45 24.66 6.22
CA MET A 138 -11.03 24.50 7.55
C MET A 138 -10.23 25.27 8.61
N ASN A 139 -10.90 25.69 9.68
CA ASN A 139 -10.30 26.52 10.73
C ASN A 139 -9.71 25.69 11.88
N ASP A 140 -10.26 24.50 12.13
CA ASP A 140 -9.94 23.67 13.31
C ASP A 140 -9.11 22.41 12.96
N GLY A 141 -8.47 22.42 11.79
CA GLY A 141 -7.66 21.30 11.33
C GLY A 141 -6.40 21.10 12.16
N MET A 142 -6.03 19.86 12.45
CA MET A 142 -4.80 19.55 13.19
C MET A 142 -3.54 19.95 12.42
N VAL A 143 -2.75 20.86 12.99
CA VAL A 143 -1.46 21.30 12.42
C VAL A 143 -0.29 21.00 13.37
N PRO A 144 0.89 20.63 12.83
CA PRO A 144 2.06 20.39 13.66
C PRO A 144 2.56 21.68 14.31
N SER A 145 3.23 21.55 15.45
CA SER A 145 3.92 22.63 16.15
C SER A 145 4.99 23.27 15.26
N GLN A 146 5.41 24.49 15.58
CA GLN A 146 6.41 25.20 14.77
C GLN A 146 7.75 24.45 14.69
N LYS A 147 8.14 23.71 15.74
CA LYS A 147 9.34 22.84 15.74
C LYS A 147 9.16 21.70 14.75
N THR A 148 8.05 20.97 14.87
CA THR A 148 7.74 19.79 14.05
C THR A 148 7.52 20.15 12.59
N ARG A 149 6.86 21.28 12.30
CA ARG A 149 6.67 21.79 10.94
C ARG A 149 7.99 22.12 10.24
N LYS A 150 8.99 22.67 10.96
CA LYS A 150 10.32 22.92 10.38
C LYS A 150 11.00 21.61 9.95
N LEU A 151 10.88 20.57 10.77
CA LEU A 151 11.39 19.24 10.44
C LEU A 151 10.62 18.62 9.28
N GLU A 152 9.29 18.76 9.24
CA GLU A 152 8.43 18.26 8.17
C GLU A 152 8.80 18.88 6.81
N VAL A 153 9.07 20.19 6.76
CA VAL A 153 9.51 20.87 5.52
C VAL A 153 10.87 20.33 5.06
N ALA A 154 11.85 20.25 5.96
CA ALA A 154 13.16 19.70 5.64
C ALA A 154 13.10 18.23 5.22
N ALA A 155 12.21 17.43 5.83
CA ALA A 155 12.00 16.04 5.47
C ALA A 155 11.36 15.90 4.09
N ASN A 156 10.39 16.75 3.72
CA ASN A 156 9.82 16.76 2.37
C ASN A 156 10.90 17.00 1.31
N ASP A 157 11.84 17.92 1.54
CA ASP A 157 12.93 18.18 0.60
C ASP A 157 13.90 16.98 0.49
N ALA A 158 14.27 16.39 1.63
CA ALA A 158 15.15 15.22 1.68
C ALA A 158 14.52 13.99 0.97
N PHE A 159 13.27 13.68 1.29
CA PHE A 159 12.57 12.54 0.70
C PHE A 159 12.14 12.78 -0.75
N ASN A 160 11.97 14.02 -1.18
CA ASN A 160 11.82 14.32 -2.61
C ASN A 160 13.12 14.01 -3.39
N THR A 161 14.28 14.24 -2.78
CA THR A 161 15.58 13.83 -3.37
C THR A 161 15.71 12.31 -3.40
N TYR A 162 15.36 11.63 -2.30
CA TYR A 162 15.30 10.17 -2.24
C TYR A 162 14.42 9.59 -3.35
N ARG A 163 13.22 10.15 -3.54
CA ARG A 163 12.30 9.78 -4.60
C ARG A 163 12.97 9.90 -5.97
N GLU A 164 13.61 11.01 -6.29
CA GLU A 164 14.27 11.13 -7.60
C GLU A 164 15.37 10.09 -7.82
N MET A 165 16.16 9.78 -6.78
CA MET A 165 17.23 8.78 -6.88
C MET A 165 16.74 7.34 -7.05
N TYR A 166 15.65 6.96 -6.37
CA TYR A 166 15.18 5.57 -6.32
C TYR A 166 14.00 5.28 -7.25
N TYR A 167 13.15 6.28 -7.50
CA TYR A 167 11.92 6.14 -8.27
C TYR A 167 11.99 6.77 -9.65
N GLU A 168 12.94 7.70 -9.91
CA GLU A 168 13.06 8.42 -11.18
C GLU A 168 11.70 9.00 -11.63
N GLY A 169 11.15 9.93 -10.85
CA GLY A 169 9.78 10.44 -11.00
C GLY A 169 8.81 9.97 -9.90
N GLY A 170 7.51 10.03 -10.18
CA GLY A 170 6.45 9.80 -9.19
C GLY A 170 6.26 10.98 -8.24
N HIS A 171 5.57 10.74 -7.12
CA HIS A 171 5.29 11.74 -6.09
C HIS A 171 5.74 11.25 -4.72
N SER A 172 6.09 12.20 -3.86
CA SER A 172 6.41 11.96 -2.45
C SER A 172 5.73 13.01 -1.58
N ALA A 173 5.35 12.64 -0.37
CA ALA A 173 4.88 13.59 0.63
C ALA A 173 5.27 13.11 2.03
N VAL A 174 5.57 14.04 2.91
CA VAL A 174 5.90 13.75 4.30
C VAL A 174 5.02 14.58 5.22
N TYR A 175 4.40 13.92 6.20
CA TYR A 175 3.52 14.53 7.19
C TYR A 175 3.96 14.18 8.60
N PHE A 176 4.24 15.17 9.44
CA PHE A 176 4.56 14.96 10.84
C PHE A 176 3.45 15.50 11.74
N TRP A 177 3.31 14.91 12.91
CA TRP A 177 2.44 15.39 13.98
C TRP A 177 3.13 15.21 15.33
N ASP A 178 2.81 16.10 16.27
CA ASP A 178 3.32 16.02 17.62
C ASP A 178 2.60 14.90 18.38
N ASP A 179 3.37 14.05 19.06
CA ASP A 179 2.77 13.10 20.00
C ASP A 179 2.48 13.85 21.32
N PRO A 180 1.28 13.73 21.90
CA PRO A 180 1.02 14.33 23.20
C PRO A 180 2.01 13.75 24.21
N ASN A 181 2.66 14.61 24.99
CA ASN A 181 3.68 14.23 25.97
C ASN A 181 3.13 13.16 26.92
N GLN A 182 3.45 11.90 26.66
CA GLN A 182 3.22 10.81 27.60
C GLN A 182 4.51 10.64 28.41
N ASP A 183 4.38 10.66 29.74
CA ASP A 183 5.46 10.35 30.68
C ASP A 183 6.67 11.30 30.68
N GLY A 184 6.51 12.55 30.22
CA GLY A 184 7.56 13.57 30.29
C GLY A 184 8.64 13.47 29.19
N PHE A 185 8.43 12.62 28.18
CA PHE A 185 9.28 12.53 27.00
C PHE A 185 8.69 13.35 25.85
N SER A 186 9.54 14.12 25.16
CA SER A 186 9.18 14.74 23.88
C SER A 186 9.24 13.68 22.78
N GLY A 187 8.27 13.70 21.88
CA GLY A 187 8.23 12.78 20.76
C GLY A 187 7.41 13.36 19.61
N PHE A 188 7.62 12.80 18.44
CA PHE A 188 6.82 13.11 17.26
C PHE A 188 6.69 11.87 16.41
N SER A 189 5.63 11.86 15.62
CA SER A 189 5.35 10.79 14.68
C SER A 189 5.18 11.39 13.30
N GLY A 190 5.24 10.53 12.28
CA GLY A 190 5.09 10.98 10.92
C GLY A 190 4.87 9.86 9.93
N ALA A 191 4.47 10.25 8.73
CA ALA A 191 4.30 9.38 7.58
C ALA A 191 5.15 9.90 6.43
N VAL A 192 5.97 9.02 5.84
CA VAL A 192 6.68 9.25 4.57
C VAL A 192 5.99 8.41 3.50
N LEU A 193 5.55 9.07 2.44
CA LEU A 193 4.72 8.47 1.40
C LEU A 193 5.41 8.58 0.05
N PHE A 194 5.37 7.50 -0.74
CA PHE A 194 5.79 7.50 -2.13
C PHE A 194 4.73 6.87 -3.03
N LYS A 195 4.51 7.46 -4.20
CA LYS A 195 3.66 6.89 -5.24
C LYS A 195 4.38 6.95 -6.58
N LYS A 196 4.48 5.81 -7.27
CA LYS A 196 4.94 5.74 -8.64
C LYS A 196 3.95 4.95 -9.49
N VAL A 197 3.44 5.60 -10.52
CA VAL A 197 2.64 4.96 -11.56
C VAL A 197 3.57 4.64 -12.74
N GLY A 198 3.47 3.42 -13.25
CA GLY A 198 4.23 2.99 -14.42
C GLY A 198 3.80 3.75 -15.67
N ASP A 199 4.76 4.01 -16.55
CA ASP A 199 4.59 4.75 -17.81
C ASP A 199 3.67 4.06 -18.85
N GLY A 200 3.27 2.81 -18.60
CA GLY A 200 2.41 2.04 -19.50
C GLY A 200 3.07 1.64 -20.83
N ILE A 201 4.36 1.92 -21.02
CA ILE A 201 5.07 1.79 -22.31
C ILE A 201 5.03 0.34 -22.85
N ARG A 202 4.77 -0.65 -22.00
CA ARG A 202 4.72 -2.08 -22.36
C ARG A 202 3.32 -2.72 -22.31
N LYS A 203 2.23 -1.93 -22.38
CA LYS A 203 0.84 -2.40 -22.12
C LYS A 203 0.68 -3.09 -20.75
N MET A 204 1.57 -2.75 -19.83
CA MET A 204 1.55 -3.18 -18.45
C MET A 204 1.23 -1.95 -17.61
N LYS A 205 0.09 -1.98 -16.93
CA LYS A 205 -0.27 -0.94 -15.97
C LYS A 205 0.29 -1.37 -14.63
N GLY A 206 1.03 -0.50 -13.97
CA GLY A 206 1.58 -0.77 -12.65
C GLY A 206 1.51 0.45 -11.76
N ALA A 207 1.31 0.22 -10.47
CA ALA A 207 1.42 1.26 -9.46
C ALA A 207 2.15 0.70 -8.23
N TRP A 208 2.99 1.54 -7.66
CA TRP A 208 3.71 1.29 -6.42
C TRP A 208 3.35 2.40 -5.45
N ASP A 209 2.84 2.01 -4.28
CA ASP A 209 2.58 2.92 -3.16
C ASP A 209 3.40 2.44 -1.95
N SER A 210 4.26 3.30 -1.40
CA SER A 210 4.98 3.06 -0.15
C SER A 210 4.42 4.00 0.94
N ILE A 211 4.13 3.44 2.10
CA ILE A 211 3.63 4.13 3.28
C ILE A 211 4.53 3.77 4.46
N HIS A 212 5.26 4.73 4.99
CA HIS A 212 6.21 4.54 6.09
C HIS A 212 5.77 5.40 7.28
N VAL A 213 5.09 4.79 8.24
CA VAL A 213 4.66 5.44 9.47
C VAL A 213 5.70 5.22 10.55
N PHE A 214 6.25 6.29 11.10
CA PHE A 214 7.24 6.21 12.16
C PHE A 214 6.79 6.96 13.42
N LYS A 215 7.34 6.52 14.54
CA LYS A 215 7.26 7.20 15.84
C LYS A 215 8.67 7.37 16.39
N ALA A 216 9.02 8.59 16.78
CA ALA A 216 10.31 8.92 17.40
C ALA A 216 10.08 9.38 18.84
N ASN A 217 10.56 8.59 19.80
CA ASN A 217 10.52 8.92 21.22
C ASN A 217 11.89 9.42 21.67
N GLU A 218 12.01 10.72 21.96
CA GLU A 218 13.28 11.33 22.38
C GLU A 218 13.57 11.00 23.86
N ARG A 219 14.79 10.54 24.14
CA ARG A 219 15.31 10.24 25.48
C ARG A 219 16.72 10.80 25.63
N GLY A 220 16.81 12.07 26.05
CA GLY A 220 18.09 12.78 26.13
C GLY A 220 18.66 13.05 24.75
N ARG A 221 19.83 12.46 24.44
CA ARG A 221 20.50 12.55 23.11
C ARG A 221 20.30 11.31 22.23
N ASN A 222 19.41 10.40 22.62
CA ASN A 222 19.03 9.24 21.84
C ASN A 222 17.54 9.26 21.59
N ALA A 223 17.10 8.72 20.46
CA ALA A 223 15.68 8.50 20.20
C ALA A 223 15.42 7.05 19.86
N HIS A 224 14.32 6.53 20.40
CA HIS A 224 13.79 5.23 20.03
C HIS A 224 12.82 5.41 18.87
N TYR A 225 13.13 4.80 17.74
CA TYR A 225 12.34 4.88 16.52
C TYR A 225 11.59 3.57 16.31
N LYS A 226 10.29 3.67 16.06
CA LYS A 226 9.46 2.58 15.57
C LYS A 226 8.96 2.92 14.19
N LEU A 227 9.25 2.08 13.20
CA LEU A 227 8.85 2.25 11.81
C LEU A 227 7.95 1.09 11.39
N THR A 228 6.74 1.41 10.93
CA THR A 228 5.82 0.49 10.27
C THR A 228 5.75 0.87 8.80
N SER A 229 6.14 -0.04 7.92
CA SER A 229 6.18 0.21 6.48
C SER A 229 5.24 -0.74 5.75
N THR A 230 4.35 -0.18 4.93
CA THR A 230 3.50 -0.91 4.01
C THR A 230 3.89 -0.55 2.57
N VAL A 231 4.09 -1.55 1.73
CA VAL A 231 4.15 -1.37 0.28
C VAL A 231 2.95 -2.05 -0.35
N MET A 232 2.26 -1.32 -1.24
CA MET A 232 1.22 -1.83 -2.11
C MET A 232 1.75 -1.85 -3.55
N LEU A 233 1.68 -3.02 -4.18
CA LEU A 233 2.05 -3.22 -5.56
C LEU A 233 0.83 -3.65 -6.35
N TYR A 234 0.60 -2.97 -7.47
CA TYR A 234 -0.42 -3.31 -8.44
C TYR A 234 0.25 -3.54 -9.77
N THR A 235 0.03 -4.69 -10.41
CA THR A 235 0.51 -4.97 -11.76
C THR A 235 -0.57 -5.67 -12.57
N ILE A 236 -1.02 -5.03 -13.65
CA ILE A 236 -2.02 -5.56 -14.57
C ILE A 236 -1.39 -5.63 -15.95
N THR A 237 -1.36 -6.83 -16.52
CA THR A 237 -0.87 -7.10 -17.87
C THR A 237 -2.00 -7.68 -18.70
N SER A 238 -2.23 -7.11 -19.88
CA SER A 238 -3.13 -7.69 -20.88
C SER A 238 -2.35 -7.90 -22.17
N LYS A 239 -2.08 -9.16 -22.49
CA LYS A 239 -1.38 -9.57 -23.72
C LYS A 239 -2.16 -10.72 -24.37
N PRO A 240 -2.24 -10.79 -25.71
CA PRO A 240 -2.96 -11.88 -26.40
C PRO A 240 -2.51 -13.28 -25.96
N GLU A 241 -1.21 -13.46 -25.70
CA GLU A 241 -0.60 -14.73 -25.30
C GLU A 241 -0.86 -15.12 -23.85
N LEU A 242 -0.97 -14.14 -22.94
CA LEU A 242 -1.14 -14.36 -21.50
C LEU A 242 -2.59 -14.15 -21.03
N GLY A 243 -3.45 -13.61 -21.90
CA GLY A 243 -4.75 -13.08 -21.51
C GLY A 243 -4.62 -11.88 -20.56
N ASN A 244 -5.56 -11.79 -19.63
CA ASN A 244 -5.57 -10.78 -18.58
C ASN A 244 -4.97 -11.37 -17.31
N MET A 245 -3.82 -10.84 -16.90
CA MET A 245 -3.14 -11.21 -15.67
C MET A 245 -3.14 -10.02 -14.72
N ASN A 246 -3.59 -10.24 -13.49
CA ASN A 246 -3.51 -9.27 -12.40
C ASN A 246 -2.68 -9.87 -11.27
N LEU A 247 -1.63 -9.17 -10.87
CA LEU A 247 -0.78 -9.51 -9.75
C LEU A 247 -0.68 -8.27 -8.87
N SER A 248 -1.48 -8.28 -7.80
CA SER A 248 -1.63 -7.15 -6.89
C SER A 248 -1.65 -7.60 -5.44
N GLY A 249 -1.23 -6.72 -4.53
CA GLY A 249 -1.38 -6.89 -3.10
C GLY A 249 -0.46 -5.98 -2.30
N SER A 250 -0.31 -6.29 -1.01
CA SER A 250 0.45 -5.46 -0.08
C SER A 250 1.33 -6.28 0.85
N MET A 251 2.34 -5.63 1.42
CA MET A 251 3.21 -6.19 2.45
C MET A 251 3.49 -5.14 3.52
N THR A 252 3.24 -5.49 4.77
CA THR A 252 3.56 -4.65 5.92
C THR A 252 4.67 -5.26 6.78
N ARG A 253 5.62 -4.44 7.22
CA ARG A 253 6.73 -4.82 8.13
C ARG A 253 6.92 -3.77 9.20
N GLN A 254 7.40 -4.20 10.36
CA GLN A 254 7.77 -3.33 11.47
C GLN A 254 9.26 -3.46 11.76
N PHE A 255 9.88 -2.35 12.14
CA PHE A 255 11.27 -2.26 12.51
C PHE A 255 11.43 -1.24 13.64
N GLU A 256 12.22 -1.56 14.65
CA GLU A 256 12.50 -0.67 15.78
C GLU A 256 14.01 -0.55 15.95
N ALA A 257 14.49 0.65 16.27
CA ALA A 257 15.91 0.92 16.49
C ALA A 257 16.12 2.16 17.37
N ASP A 258 17.19 2.15 18.17
CA ASP A 258 17.65 3.31 18.91
C ASP A 258 18.81 3.96 18.15
N TYR A 259 18.69 5.27 17.86
CA TYR A 259 19.78 6.04 17.25
C TYR A 259 20.07 7.32 18.04
N PRO A 260 21.36 7.71 18.13
CA PRO A 260 21.73 9.01 18.65
C PRO A 260 21.26 10.13 17.72
N PHE A 261 20.97 11.29 18.31
CA PHE A 261 20.70 12.51 17.58
C PHE A 261 21.36 13.69 18.32
N ASP A 262 22.23 14.41 17.63
CA ASP A 262 22.92 15.58 18.19
C ASP A 262 22.15 16.88 17.93
N GLU A 263 21.45 16.93 16.79
CA GLU A 263 20.63 18.06 16.35
C GLU A 263 19.28 17.58 15.82
N PRO A 264 18.23 18.42 15.81
CA PRO A 264 16.89 18.00 15.34
C PRO A 264 16.89 17.42 13.91
N ASN A 265 17.73 17.93 13.01
CA ASN A 265 17.81 17.44 11.63
C ASN A 265 18.38 16.01 11.54
N ALA A 266 19.10 15.54 12.56
CA ALA A 266 19.62 14.17 12.60
C ALA A 266 18.48 13.13 12.62
N HIS A 267 17.29 13.48 13.11
CA HIS A 267 16.12 12.61 13.00
C HIS A 267 15.80 12.27 11.55
N ILE A 268 15.89 13.24 10.62
CA ILE A 268 15.60 13.02 9.20
C ILE A 268 16.57 12.00 8.61
N ALA A 269 17.86 12.10 8.94
CA ALA A 269 18.87 11.16 8.48
C ALA A 269 18.65 9.74 9.06
N ASN A 270 18.31 9.64 10.35
CA ASN A 270 18.02 8.36 10.99
C ASN A 270 16.77 7.69 10.38
N ILE A 271 15.69 8.45 10.20
CA ILE A 271 14.45 7.95 9.56
C ILE A 271 14.73 7.57 8.10
N GLY A 272 15.47 8.40 7.36
CA GLY A 272 15.86 8.13 5.98
C GLY A 272 16.58 6.79 5.83
N ARG A 273 17.56 6.50 6.69
CA ARG A 273 18.26 5.21 6.70
C ARG A 273 17.31 4.04 6.98
N MET A 274 16.41 4.18 7.95
CA MET A 274 15.43 3.13 8.27
C MET A 274 14.48 2.85 7.11
N VAL A 275 14.01 3.91 6.43
CA VAL A 275 13.13 3.82 5.25
C VAL A 275 13.86 3.13 4.09
N GLU A 276 15.08 3.55 3.78
CA GLU A 276 15.91 2.97 2.72
C GLU A 276 16.16 1.47 2.96
N ASP A 277 16.59 1.10 4.18
CA ASP A 277 16.88 -0.28 4.54
C ASP A 277 15.65 -1.19 4.45
N ILE A 278 14.49 -0.74 4.96
CA ILE A 278 13.28 -1.56 4.97
C ILE A 278 12.66 -1.67 3.59
N GLU A 279 12.68 -0.59 2.80
CA GLU A 279 12.15 -0.58 1.44
C GLU A 279 12.96 -1.50 0.53
N LEU A 280 14.29 -1.51 0.64
CA LEU A 280 15.14 -2.45 -0.08
C LEU A 280 14.82 -3.91 0.26
N LYS A 281 14.67 -4.21 1.57
CA LYS A 281 14.29 -5.56 2.03
C LYS A 281 12.91 -5.96 1.52
N MET A 282 11.93 -5.08 1.60
CA MET A 282 10.56 -5.33 1.16
C MET A 282 10.46 -5.49 -0.36
N ARG A 283 11.22 -4.72 -1.14
CA ARG A 283 11.33 -4.90 -2.60
C ARG A 283 11.82 -6.30 -2.95
N ASN A 284 12.88 -6.77 -2.30
CA ASN A 284 13.42 -8.11 -2.54
C ASN A 284 12.41 -9.21 -2.19
N LEU A 285 11.71 -9.07 -1.05
CA LEU A 285 10.66 -10.00 -0.64
C LEU A 285 9.47 -10.00 -1.60
N LEU A 286 9.04 -8.83 -2.08
CA LEU A 286 7.98 -8.73 -3.08
C LEU A 286 8.39 -9.45 -4.36
N GLN A 287 9.64 -9.27 -4.82
CA GLN A 287 10.12 -9.97 -6.00
C GLN A 287 10.04 -11.50 -5.85
N GLU A 288 10.49 -12.04 -4.72
CA GLU A 288 10.47 -13.48 -4.44
C GLU A 288 9.04 -14.04 -4.35
N VAL A 289 8.15 -13.35 -3.63
CA VAL A 289 6.78 -13.83 -3.41
C VAL A 289 5.93 -13.66 -4.67
N TYR A 290 5.94 -12.46 -5.27
CA TYR A 290 5.06 -12.12 -6.38
C TYR A 290 5.46 -12.85 -7.66
N PHE A 291 6.76 -12.91 -7.98
CA PHE A 291 7.21 -13.49 -9.26
C PHE A 291 7.81 -14.89 -9.12
N GLY A 292 8.19 -15.30 -7.91
CA GLY A 292 8.61 -16.67 -7.60
C GLY A 292 7.43 -17.53 -7.18
N LYS A 293 6.93 -17.33 -5.95
CA LYS A 293 5.94 -18.24 -5.35
C LYS A 293 4.63 -18.34 -6.13
N THR A 294 4.10 -17.22 -6.64
CA THR A 294 2.84 -17.31 -7.42
C THR A 294 3.04 -18.06 -8.74
N LYS A 295 4.19 -17.91 -9.37
CA LYS A 295 4.55 -18.65 -10.59
C LYS A 295 4.66 -20.15 -10.30
N ASP A 296 5.30 -20.52 -9.20
CA ASP A 296 5.43 -21.92 -8.80
C ASP A 296 4.06 -22.55 -8.55
N ILE A 297 3.17 -21.87 -7.81
CA ILE A 297 1.79 -22.32 -7.57
C ILE A 297 1.03 -22.53 -8.89
N VAL A 298 1.15 -21.60 -9.85
CA VAL A 298 0.49 -21.73 -11.16
C VAL A 298 1.03 -22.94 -11.93
N ASN A 299 2.34 -23.18 -11.89
CA ASN A 299 2.97 -24.32 -12.58
C ASN A 299 2.61 -25.66 -11.92
N ASP A 300 2.40 -25.67 -10.60
CA ASP A 300 1.96 -26.86 -9.86
C ASP A 300 0.51 -27.24 -10.19
N LEU A 301 -0.36 -26.24 -10.41
CA LEU A 301 -1.76 -26.48 -10.81
C LEU A 301 -1.85 -27.06 -12.23
N ARG A 302 -0.95 -26.67 -13.13
CA ARG A 302 -0.92 -27.17 -14.51
C ARG A 302 0.50 -27.20 -15.07
N SER A 303 1.15 -28.35 -14.95
CA SER A 303 2.45 -28.61 -15.57
C SER A 303 2.32 -28.91 -17.07
N ILE A 304 3.29 -28.43 -17.85
CA ILE A 304 3.47 -28.82 -19.25
C ILE A 304 4.10 -30.21 -19.34
N ASN A 305 5.02 -30.52 -18.42
CA ASN A 305 5.68 -31.81 -18.34
C ASN A 305 4.75 -32.84 -17.71
N SER A 306 4.90 -34.10 -18.10
CA SER A 306 4.12 -35.17 -17.51
C SER A 306 4.48 -35.34 -16.03
N LEU A 307 3.48 -35.68 -15.21
CA LEU A 307 3.69 -36.03 -13.79
C LEU A 307 4.73 -37.15 -13.64
N ALA A 308 4.76 -38.10 -14.58
CA ALA A 308 5.72 -39.20 -14.60
C ALA A 308 7.18 -38.72 -14.78
N GLU A 309 7.42 -37.74 -15.66
CA GLU A 309 8.75 -37.15 -15.85
C GLU A 309 9.19 -36.34 -14.63
N SER A 310 8.29 -35.56 -14.03
CA SER A 310 8.58 -34.84 -12.79
C SER A 310 8.91 -35.80 -11.64
N GLN A 311 8.17 -36.91 -11.52
CA GLN A 311 8.47 -37.94 -10.52
C GLN A 311 9.84 -38.59 -10.76
N LYS A 312 10.18 -38.86 -12.02
CA LYS A 312 11.47 -39.42 -12.41
C LYS A 312 12.62 -38.46 -12.09
N GLN A 313 12.47 -37.17 -12.39
CA GLN A 313 13.46 -36.15 -12.01
C GLN A 313 13.63 -36.03 -10.49
N ALA A 314 12.54 -36.04 -9.73
CA ALA A 314 12.61 -36.00 -8.26
C ALA A 314 13.33 -37.22 -7.67
N ASN A 315 13.11 -38.41 -8.25
CA ASN A 315 13.81 -39.63 -7.85
C ASN A 315 15.30 -39.58 -8.17
N ILE A 316 15.68 -39.13 -9.37
CA ILE A 316 17.09 -38.92 -9.76
C ILE A 316 17.77 -37.93 -8.82
N HIS A 317 17.08 -36.83 -8.47
CA HIS A 317 17.62 -35.84 -7.54
C HIS A 317 17.83 -36.42 -6.12
N LYS A 318 16.88 -37.21 -5.60
CA LYS A 318 17.04 -37.91 -4.31
C LYS A 318 18.21 -38.89 -4.34
N GLU A 319 18.36 -39.65 -5.42
CA GLU A 319 19.46 -40.60 -5.59
C GLU A 319 20.82 -39.90 -5.61
N LEU A 320 20.94 -38.79 -6.36
CA LEU A 320 22.16 -37.97 -6.39
C LEU A 320 22.52 -37.38 -5.02
N VAL A 321 21.53 -36.86 -4.28
CA VAL A 321 21.75 -36.34 -2.92
C VAL A 321 22.20 -37.46 -1.97
N GLY A 322 21.59 -38.65 -2.08
CA GLY A 322 22.02 -39.83 -1.32
C GLY A 322 23.48 -40.20 -1.59
N GLN A 323 23.87 -40.30 -2.87
CA GLN A 323 25.25 -40.62 -3.26
C GLN A 323 26.27 -39.54 -2.84
N LEU A 324 25.88 -38.27 -2.84
CA LEU A 324 26.74 -37.17 -2.38
C LEU A 324 26.95 -37.19 -0.86
N LEU A 325 25.96 -37.63 -0.09
CA LEU A 325 26.08 -37.80 1.35
C LEU A 325 26.94 -39.03 1.69
N GLU A 326 26.77 -40.13 0.97
CA GLU A 326 27.61 -41.34 1.11
C GLU A 326 29.08 -41.07 0.75
N ARG A 327 29.36 -40.21 -0.23
CA ARG A 327 30.73 -39.81 -0.61
C ARG A 327 31.44 -38.91 0.42
N LYS A 328 30.73 -38.35 1.39
CA LYS A 328 31.29 -37.52 2.46
C LYS A 328 31.55 -38.30 3.76
N SER A 329 31.13 -39.56 3.83
CA SER A 329 31.45 -40.51 4.91
C SER A 329 32.72 -41.29 4.60
#